data_AF-A0A6H2CVK2-F1
#
_entry.id   AF-A0A6H2CVK2-F1
#
_cell.length_a   1.000
_cell.length_b   1.000
_cell.length_c   1.000
_cell.angle_alpha   90.00
_cell.angle_beta   90.00
_cell.angle_gamma   90.00
#
_symmetry.space_group_name_H-M   'P 1'
#
loop_
_entity.id
_entity.type
_entity.pdbx_description
1 polymer ?
#
loop_
_entity_poly.entity_id
_entity_poly.type
_entity_poly.pdbx_seq_one_letter_code
_entity_poly.pdbx_strand_id
1 'polypeptide(L)'
;MQRTIITMALLIAGAFLALPCAAQEELAGADRYRMREASTGYYQEYEVMPSRGSPFVQWSGAKQPAITGGRGSVATFAVDAHAMVPNYKHQRCVSCHKETARNNRHTTRMNIACRQCHGQDPIAGINHYFSPLNPIRRHAMVCAKCHQGASGSFAMYVVHEPPPLMAGTAKSFPVLYWAVWIMVVIAVGTFALFLPHTGLWMLRELFSSKEKGGDA
;
A
#
# COMPACT_ATOMS: atom_id res chain seq x y z
N MET A 1 -9.92 -9.69 -52.31
CA MET A 1 -8.54 -9.70 -51.78
C MET A 1 -8.29 -8.70 -50.66
N GLN A 2 -8.66 -7.43 -50.78
CA GLN A 2 -8.34 -6.42 -49.75
C GLN A 2 -9.00 -6.68 -48.38
N ARG A 3 -10.27 -7.10 -48.36
CA ARG A 3 -10.98 -7.45 -47.10
C ARG A 3 -10.42 -8.68 -46.39
N THR A 4 -9.93 -9.67 -47.13
CA THR A 4 -9.32 -10.89 -46.56
C THR A 4 -7.94 -10.60 -45.97
N ILE A 5 -7.18 -9.67 -46.57
CA ILE A 5 -5.89 -9.23 -46.04
C ILE A 5 -6.08 -8.44 -44.73
N ILE A 6 -7.07 -7.55 -44.66
CA ILE A 6 -7.33 -6.75 -43.45
C ILE A 6 -7.81 -7.63 -42.29
N THR A 7 -8.66 -8.62 -42.56
CA THR A 7 -9.15 -9.55 -41.53
C THR A 7 -8.04 -10.45 -41.00
N MET A 8 -7.14 -10.95 -41.85
CA MET A 8 -5.96 -11.67 -41.39
C MET A 8 -5.00 -10.79 -40.58
N ALA A 9 -4.78 -9.54 -40.99
CA ALA A 9 -3.95 -8.60 -40.25
C ALA A 9 -4.52 -8.31 -38.84
N LEU A 10 -5.83 -8.15 -38.71
CA LEU A 10 -6.50 -7.95 -37.42
C LEU A 10 -6.44 -9.20 -36.51
N LEU A 11 -6.57 -10.40 -37.08
CA LEU A 11 -6.43 -11.65 -36.32
C LEU A 11 -5.01 -11.87 -35.83
N ILE A 12 -4.00 -11.57 -36.66
CA ILE A 12 -2.59 -11.66 -36.28
C ILE A 12 -2.28 -10.62 -35.20
N ALA A 13 -2.73 -9.38 -35.34
CA ALA A 13 -2.55 -8.35 -34.31
C ALA A 13 -3.24 -8.71 -32.99
N GLY A 14 -4.45 -9.27 -33.04
CA GLY A 14 -5.16 -9.78 -31.86
C GLY A 14 -4.43 -10.94 -31.17
N ALA A 15 -3.83 -11.84 -31.94
CA ALA A 15 -3.02 -12.94 -31.40
C ALA A 15 -1.71 -12.44 -30.76
N PHE A 16 -1.06 -11.42 -31.33
CA PHE A 16 0.13 -10.79 -30.73
C PHE A 16 -0.19 -10.00 -29.45
N LEU A 17 -1.38 -9.37 -29.36
CA LEU A 17 -1.85 -8.70 -28.13
C LEU A 17 -2.29 -9.68 -27.04
N ALA A 18 -2.68 -10.91 -27.41
CA ALA A 18 -3.06 -11.97 -26.49
C ALA A 18 -1.87 -12.82 -26.03
N LEU A 19 -0.64 -12.57 -26.53
CA LEU A 19 0.54 -13.18 -25.96
C LEU A 19 0.62 -12.75 -24.49
N PRO A 20 0.71 -13.69 -23.53
CA PRO A 20 0.97 -13.33 -22.15
C PRO A 20 2.27 -12.54 -22.20
N CYS A 21 2.18 -11.24 -21.88
CA CYS A 21 3.35 -10.44 -21.59
C CYS A 21 4.14 -11.29 -20.61
N ALA A 22 5.34 -11.71 -21.01
CA ALA A 22 6.28 -12.38 -20.13
C ALA A 22 6.71 -11.34 -19.10
N ALA A 23 5.78 -10.97 -18.20
CA ALA A 23 6.09 -10.43 -16.91
C ALA A 23 6.93 -11.52 -16.29
N GLN A 24 8.24 -11.27 -16.29
CA GLN A 24 9.25 -12.16 -15.77
C GLN A 24 8.69 -12.84 -14.54
N GLU A 25 8.37 -14.12 -14.68
CA GLU A 25 8.09 -14.99 -13.56
C GLU A 25 9.45 -15.13 -12.89
N GLU A 26 9.83 -14.10 -12.12
CA GLU A 26 10.74 -14.25 -11.02
C GLU A 26 10.11 -15.39 -10.24
N LEU A 27 10.65 -16.61 -10.43
CA LEU A 27 10.36 -17.75 -9.59
C LEU A 27 10.72 -17.32 -8.17
N ALA A 28 9.76 -16.68 -7.51
CA ALA A 28 9.63 -16.57 -6.09
C ALA A 28 9.26 -17.97 -5.59
N GLY A 29 10.12 -18.96 -5.89
CA GLY A 29 10.08 -20.24 -5.21
C GLY A 29 10.24 -19.92 -3.74
N ALA A 30 9.23 -20.30 -2.96
CA ALA A 30 9.18 -20.12 -1.51
C ALA A 30 10.51 -20.55 -0.84
N ASP A 31 11.20 -21.48 -1.47
CA ASP A 31 12.45 -22.09 -1.02
C ASP A 31 13.67 -21.15 -1.03
N ARG A 32 13.74 -20.15 -1.94
CA ARG A 32 14.94 -19.30 -2.06
C ARG A 32 15.09 -18.26 -0.95
N TYR A 33 14.02 -17.98 -0.21
CA TYR A 33 14.01 -16.99 0.86
C TYR A 33 13.78 -17.58 2.26
N ARG A 34 13.75 -18.92 2.33
CA ARG A 34 13.62 -19.72 3.55
C ARG A 34 14.69 -19.40 4.62
N MET A 35 15.84 -18.86 4.18
CA MET A 35 16.99 -18.49 5.01
C MET A 35 16.68 -17.42 6.08
N ARG A 36 15.52 -16.75 6.02
CA ARG A 36 15.04 -15.80 7.05
C ARG A 36 13.75 -16.22 7.75
N GLU A 37 13.30 -17.46 7.57
CA GLU A 37 12.24 -18.09 8.39
C GLU A 37 12.67 -18.32 9.84
N ALA A 38 13.91 -17.98 10.22
CA ALA A 38 14.33 -17.92 11.63
C ALA A 38 13.59 -16.83 12.45
N SER A 39 12.69 -16.06 11.85
CA SER A 39 11.57 -15.45 12.57
C SER A 39 10.47 -16.48 12.69
N THR A 40 10.20 -16.96 13.91
CA THR A 40 9.30 -18.07 14.30
C THR A 40 7.84 -17.99 13.84
N GLY A 41 7.48 -17.14 12.87
CA GLY A 41 6.31 -17.32 12.01
C GLY A 41 4.95 -17.30 12.70
N TYR A 42 4.86 -17.04 14.01
CA TYR A 42 3.60 -16.99 14.73
C TYR A 42 3.20 -15.55 15.03
N TYR A 43 2.08 -15.19 14.41
CA TYR A 43 1.33 -13.94 14.45
C TYR A 43 0.98 -13.57 15.89
N GLN A 44 1.76 -12.65 16.46
CA GLN A 44 1.38 -12.01 17.71
C GLN A 44 0.64 -10.71 17.38
N GLU A 45 -0.55 -10.56 17.97
CA GLU A 45 -1.39 -9.36 17.93
C GLU A 45 -0.67 -8.12 18.50
N TYR A 46 0.43 -8.33 19.22
CA TYR A 46 1.16 -7.31 19.95
C TYR A 46 2.60 -7.19 19.45
N GLU A 47 3.02 -5.95 19.24
CA GLU A 47 4.37 -5.60 18.85
C GLU A 47 5.35 -5.78 20.02
N VAL A 48 5.86 -6.99 20.28
CA VAL A 48 7.05 -7.18 21.14
C VAL A 48 8.34 -7.27 20.35
N MET A 49 9.40 -6.68 20.88
CA MET A 49 10.74 -6.87 20.35
C MET A 49 11.14 -8.33 20.59
N PRO A 50 11.58 -9.08 19.55
CA PRO A 50 12.11 -10.42 19.76
C PRO A 50 13.31 -10.37 20.70
N SER A 51 13.38 -11.25 21.70
CA SER A 51 14.50 -11.30 22.65
C SER A 51 15.85 -11.62 21.99
N ARG A 52 15.84 -12.10 20.74
CA ARG A 52 16.99 -12.41 19.91
C ARG A 52 16.90 -11.56 18.64
N GLY A 53 17.86 -10.64 18.44
CA GLY A 53 17.96 -9.81 17.23
C GLY A 53 18.25 -10.62 15.96
N SER A 54 18.28 -10.00 14.79
CA SER A 54 18.44 -10.75 13.52
C SER A 54 19.68 -11.69 13.52
N PRO A 55 19.63 -12.87 12.88
CA PRO A 55 20.77 -13.80 12.80
C PRO A 55 22.07 -13.15 12.28
N PHE A 56 21.95 -12.12 11.44
CA PHE A 56 23.07 -11.36 10.87
C PHE A 56 23.82 -10.49 11.89
N VAL A 57 23.15 -10.08 12.97
CA VAL A 57 23.78 -9.36 14.09
C VAL A 57 24.34 -10.35 15.12
N GLN A 58 23.77 -11.56 15.20
CA GLN A 58 24.22 -12.59 16.14
C GLN A 58 25.57 -13.20 15.74
N TRP A 59 25.82 -13.39 14.44
CA TRP A 59 27.07 -14.01 13.96
C TRP A 59 28.29 -13.08 14.02
N SER A 60 28.10 -11.76 13.89
CA SER A 60 29.23 -10.82 13.78
C SER A 60 29.87 -10.44 15.12
N GLY A 61 29.36 -10.91 16.26
CA GLY A 61 29.92 -10.63 17.60
C GLY A 61 29.96 -9.14 17.99
N ALA A 62 29.60 -8.24 17.08
CA ALA A 62 29.60 -6.80 17.28
C ALA A 62 28.41 -6.43 18.17
N LYS A 63 28.70 -6.19 19.44
CA LYS A 63 27.73 -5.69 20.44
C LYS A 63 27.18 -4.30 20.14
N GLN A 64 27.58 -3.69 19.02
CA GLN A 64 27.14 -2.36 18.63
C GLN A 64 26.58 -2.42 17.21
N PRO A 65 25.31 -2.00 17.00
CA PRO A 65 24.82 -1.79 15.65
C PRO A 65 25.76 -0.77 15.00
N ALA A 66 26.27 -1.08 13.80
CA ALA A 66 26.97 -0.09 13.00
C ALA A 66 26.08 1.16 12.96
N ILE A 67 26.53 2.24 13.59
CA ILE A 67 25.83 3.52 13.74
C ILE A 67 25.87 4.24 12.40
N THR A 68 25.31 3.63 11.37
CA THR A 68 24.97 4.27 10.10
C THR A 68 23.50 4.67 10.18
N GLY A 69 23.17 5.52 11.16
CA GLY A 69 21.86 6.15 11.25
C GLY A 69 21.85 7.46 10.48
N GLY A 70 20.72 7.85 9.93
CA GLY A 70 20.53 9.15 9.31
C GLY A 70 19.11 9.66 9.54
N ARG A 71 18.92 10.97 9.57
CA ARG A 71 17.58 11.59 9.53
C ARG A 71 17.19 11.86 8.07
N GLY A 72 15.90 11.78 7.77
CA GLY A 72 15.38 12.08 6.43
C GLY A 72 15.76 11.02 5.38
N SER A 73 16.13 11.45 4.17
CA SER A 73 16.41 10.55 3.04
C SER A 73 17.53 9.55 3.30
N VAL A 74 18.52 9.91 4.12
CA VAL A 74 19.65 9.05 4.49
C VAL A 74 19.21 7.82 5.28
N ALA A 75 18.08 7.91 6.01
CA ALA A 75 17.49 6.78 6.73
C ALA A 75 17.07 5.63 5.79
N THR A 76 16.78 5.92 4.52
CA THR A 76 16.28 4.90 3.58
C THR A 76 17.33 3.87 3.20
N PHE A 77 18.62 4.21 3.32
CA PHE A 77 19.74 3.29 3.06
C PHE A 77 20.46 2.86 4.35
N ALA A 78 19.99 3.29 5.52
CA ALA A 78 20.59 2.95 6.80
C ALA A 78 20.46 1.46 7.12
N VAL A 79 21.49 0.88 7.75
CA VAL A 79 21.44 -0.46 8.35
C VAL A 79 20.36 -0.53 9.43
N ASP A 80 20.21 0.56 10.20
CA ASP A 80 19.11 0.78 11.13
C ASP A 80 18.56 2.20 10.95
N ALA A 81 17.33 2.29 10.42
CA ALA A 81 16.63 3.56 10.24
C ALA A 81 16.33 4.26 11.59
N HIS A 82 16.37 3.54 12.70
CA HIS A 82 16.10 4.06 14.05
C HIS A 82 17.36 4.30 14.88
N ALA A 83 18.56 4.11 14.36
CA ALA A 83 19.80 4.19 15.15
C ALA A 83 19.97 5.52 15.90
N MET A 84 19.43 6.63 15.35
CA MET A 84 19.51 7.98 15.93
C MET A 84 18.20 8.45 16.56
N VAL A 85 17.23 7.55 16.78
CA VAL A 85 15.96 7.86 17.42
C VAL A 85 16.07 7.62 18.93
N PRO A 86 16.00 8.67 19.77
CA PRO A 86 16.07 8.51 21.22
C PRO A 86 14.96 7.61 21.73
N ASN A 87 15.29 6.72 22.67
CA ASN A 87 14.34 5.83 23.34
C ASN A 87 13.49 4.95 22.40
N TYR A 88 13.95 4.68 21.17
CA TYR A 88 13.24 3.80 20.23
C TYR A 88 12.85 2.45 20.84
N LYS A 89 13.76 1.82 21.61
CA LYS A 89 13.54 0.53 22.28
C LYS A 89 12.34 0.51 23.25
N HIS A 90 11.94 1.67 23.76
CA HIS A 90 10.84 1.81 24.72
C HIS A 90 9.58 2.44 24.11
N GLN A 91 9.56 2.61 22.78
CA GLN A 91 8.46 3.23 22.06
C GLN A 91 7.80 2.22 21.13
N ARG A 92 6.50 2.41 20.89
CA ARG A 92 5.75 1.63 19.91
C ARG A 92 5.86 2.31 18.55
N CYS A 93 5.78 1.54 17.47
CA CYS A 93 5.86 2.13 16.12
C CYS A 93 4.79 3.23 15.93
N VAL A 94 3.58 2.97 16.42
CA VAL A 94 2.42 3.88 16.33
C VAL A 94 2.60 5.19 17.12
N SER A 95 3.45 5.26 18.15
CA SER A 95 3.63 6.52 18.89
C SER A 95 4.28 7.61 18.04
N CYS A 96 5.17 7.21 17.12
CA CYS A 96 5.83 8.11 16.17
C CYS A 96 5.18 8.07 14.78
N HIS A 97 4.77 6.91 14.28
CA HIS A 97 4.20 6.70 12.95
C HIS A 97 2.66 6.63 12.96
N LYS A 98 2.01 7.62 13.57
CA LYS A 98 0.54 7.64 13.74
C LYS A 98 -0.21 7.60 12.42
N GLU A 99 0.19 8.45 11.48
CA GLU A 99 -0.49 8.57 10.18
C GLU A 99 -0.32 7.32 9.35
N THR A 100 0.91 6.79 9.31
CA THR A 100 1.25 5.54 8.66
C THR A 100 0.42 4.37 9.21
N ALA A 101 0.25 4.30 10.54
CA ALA A 101 -0.54 3.25 11.18
C ALA A 101 -2.03 3.36 10.83
N ARG A 102 -2.57 4.58 10.77
CA ARG A 102 -3.99 4.82 10.39
C ARG A 102 -4.28 4.48 8.93
N ASN A 103 -3.34 4.78 8.04
CA ASN A 103 -3.53 4.60 6.60
C ASN A 103 -3.04 3.24 6.09
N ASN A 104 -2.57 2.36 6.97
CA ASN A 104 -2.18 1.02 6.61
C ASN A 104 -3.36 0.05 6.77
N ARG A 105 -3.88 -0.45 5.65
CA ARG A 105 -4.99 -1.42 5.65
C ARG A 105 -4.61 -2.77 6.25
N HIS A 106 -3.35 -3.17 6.15
CA HIS A 106 -2.88 -4.43 6.74
C HIS A 106 -2.91 -4.36 8.27
N THR A 107 -2.60 -3.20 8.85
CA THR A 107 -2.71 -2.99 10.30
C THR A 107 -4.16 -2.78 10.72
N THR A 108 -4.90 -1.90 10.06
CA THR A 108 -6.26 -1.52 10.48
C THR A 108 -7.34 -2.58 10.22
N ARG A 109 -7.19 -3.42 9.19
CA ARG A 109 -8.18 -4.46 8.85
C ARG A 109 -7.74 -5.88 9.17
N MET A 110 -6.45 -6.17 8.98
CA MET A 110 -5.93 -7.53 9.11
C MET A 110 -5.09 -7.73 10.39
N ASN A 111 -4.95 -6.67 11.22
CA ASN A 111 -4.17 -6.70 12.46
C ASN A 111 -2.72 -7.20 12.28
N ILE A 112 -2.11 -6.89 11.12
CA ILE A 112 -0.72 -7.23 10.81
C ILE A 112 0.20 -6.19 11.46
N ALA A 113 1.14 -6.67 12.27
CA ALA A 113 2.12 -5.85 12.98
C ALA A 113 3.18 -5.27 12.03
N CYS A 114 3.67 -4.06 12.32
CA CYS A 114 4.60 -3.35 11.42
C CYS A 114 5.89 -4.16 11.15
N ARG A 115 6.39 -4.87 12.16
CA ARG A 115 7.61 -5.70 12.06
C ARG A 115 7.47 -6.92 11.15
N GLN A 116 6.26 -7.37 10.84
CA GLN A 116 6.07 -8.49 9.91
C GLN A 116 6.49 -8.13 8.48
N CYS A 117 6.37 -6.84 8.13
CA CYS A 117 6.83 -6.29 6.86
C CYS A 117 8.23 -5.70 6.97
N HIS A 118 8.50 -4.89 8.01
CA HIS A 118 9.76 -4.17 8.17
C HIS A 118 10.93 -5.04 8.64
N GLY A 119 10.65 -6.18 9.26
CA GLY A 119 11.65 -7.07 9.84
C GLY A 119 11.90 -6.82 11.33
N GLN A 120 12.88 -7.55 11.86
CA GLN A 120 13.32 -7.43 13.25
C GLN A 120 14.40 -6.35 13.39
N ASP A 121 14.74 -5.98 14.62
CA ASP A 121 15.82 -5.04 14.88
C ASP A 121 17.19 -5.64 14.51
N PRO A 122 18.09 -4.83 13.91
CA PRO A 122 17.90 -3.45 13.45
C PRO A 122 16.95 -3.34 12.24
N ILE A 123 16.03 -2.36 12.26
CA ILE A 123 15.10 -2.14 11.14
C ILE A 123 15.81 -1.38 10.03
N ALA A 124 16.23 -2.11 9.02
CA ALA A 124 16.88 -1.54 7.86
C ALA A 124 15.96 -0.61 7.05
N GLY A 125 16.53 0.48 6.56
CA GLY A 125 15.84 1.41 5.66
C GLY A 125 15.32 0.71 4.40
N ILE A 126 14.25 1.23 3.80
CA ILE A 126 13.55 0.56 2.70
C ILE A 126 14.45 0.25 1.48
N ASN A 127 15.49 1.04 1.22
CA ASN A 127 16.42 0.84 0.11
C ASN A 127 17.69 0.09 0.51
N HIS A 128 17.86 -0.25 1.79
CA HIS A 128 19.07 -0.91 2.26
C HIS A 128 19.17 -2.36 1.75
N TYR A 129 20.40 -2.82 1.48
CA TYR A 129 20.66 -4.15 0.93
C TYR A 129 20.21 -5.31 1.83
N PHE A 130 19.96 -5.10 3.12
CA PHE A 130 19.42 -6.14 4.01
C PHE A 130 17.93 -5.99 4.38
N SER A 131 17.25 -4.95 3.87
CA SER A 131 15.84 -4.72 4.17
C SER A 131 14.92 -5.72 3.48
N PRO A 132 13.98 -6.39 4.18
CA PRO A 132 12.98 -7.23 3.52
C PRO A 132 12.11 -6.43 2.55
N LEU A 133 11.97 -5.11 2.75
CA LEU A 133 11.20 -4.20 1.90
C LEU A 133 12.01 -3.58 0.75
N ASN A 134 13.25 -4.03 0.52
CA ASN A 134 14.03 -3.58 -0.62
C ASN A 134 13.26 -3.80 -1.93
N PRO A 135 13.14 -2.78 -2.81
CA PRO A 135 12.34 -2.86 -4.03
C PRO A 135 12.59 -4.10 -4.88
N ILE A 136 13.84 -4.59 -4.91
CA ILE A 136 14.26 -5.73 -5.72
C ILE A 136 13.61 -7.04 -5.22
N ARG A 137 13.35 -7.20 -3.92
CA ARG A 137 12.95 -8.48 -3.31
C ARG A 137 11.71 -8.45 -2.43
N ARG A 138 11.11 -7.28 -2.19
CA ARG A 138 9.96 -7.15 -1.28
C ARG A 138 8.76 -8.00 -1.68
N HIS A 139 8.59 -8.26 -2.97
CA HIS A 139 7.57 -9.16 -3.49
C HIS A 139 7.73 -10.57 -2.91
N ALA A 140 8.93 -11.15 -3.00
CA ALA A 140 9.20 -12.49 -2.51
C ALA A 140 9.39 -12.57 -0.99
N MET A 141 9.94 -11.51 -0.37
CA MET A 141 10.30 -11.51 1.06
C MET A 141 9.17 -11.10 2.01
N VAL A 142 8.19 -10.34 1.52
CA VAL A 142 7.12 -9.77 2.35
C VAL A 142 5.77 -10.16 1.79
N CYS A 143 5.49 -9.80 0.53
CA CYS A 143 4.17 -10.00 -0.05
C CYS A 143 3.83 -11.48 -0.23
N ALA A 144 4.78 -12.27 -0.73
CA ALA A 144 4.60 -13.71 -1.00
C ALA A 144 4.36 -14.56 0.24
N LYS A 145 4.62 -14.04 1.45
CA LYS A 145 4.30 -14.73 2.71
C LYS A 145 2.80 -14.99 2.87
N CYS A 146 1.98 -14.06 2.40
CA CYS A 146 0.51 -14.15 2.51
C CYS A 146 -0.18 -14.19 1.13
N HIS A 147 0.45 -13.63 0.09
CA HIS A 147 -0.07 -13.62 -1.28
C HIS A 147 0.77 -14.54 -2.16
N GLN A 148 0.40 -15.81 -2.22
CA GLN A 148 1.08 -16.79 -3.08
C GLN A 148 1.14 -16.29 -4.53
N GLY A 149 2.32 -16.34 -5.13
CA GLY A 149 2.55 -15.82 -6.50
C GLY A 149 2.70 -14.29 -6.59
N ALA A 150 2.92 -13.59 -5.47
CA ALA A 150 3.16 -12.15 -5.50
C ALA A 150 4.37 -11.78 -6.38
N SER A 151 4.09 -11.10 -7.49
CA SER A 151 5.09 -10.62 -8.45
C SER A 151 5.72 -9.29 -8.03
N GLY A 152 6.79 -8.89 -8.72
CA GLY A 152 7.40 -7.58 -8.54
C GLY A 152 6.42 -6.42 -8.75
N SER A 153 5.52 -6.52 -9.74
CA SER A 153 4.48 -5.52 -10.00
C SER A 153 3.41 -5.48 -8.91
N PHE A 154 3.00 -6.64 -8.38
CA PHE A 154 2.09 -6.69 -7.23
C PHE A 154 2.67 -5.94 -6.02
N ALA A 155 3.97 -6.13 -5.77
CA ALA A 155 4.64 -5.44 -4.68
C ALA A 155 4.90 -3.95 -4.93
N MET A 156 4.51 -3.37 -6.08
CA MET A 156 4.46 -1.91 -6.27
C MET A 156 3.31 -1.25 -5.50
N TYR A 157 2.41 -2.04 -4.92
CA TYR A 157 1.32 -1.53 -4.09
C TYR A 157 1.81 -0.63 -2.95
N VAL A 158 1.21 0.56 -2.85
CA VAL A 158 1.52 1.53 -1.80
C VAL A 158 0.74 1.18 -0.54
N VAL A 159 1.43 0.59 0.44
CA VAL A 159 0.82 0.15 1.71
C VAL A 159 0.53 1.32 2.65
N HIS A 160 1.32 2.39 2.57
CA HIS A 160 1.18 3.62 3.36
C HIS A 160 0.64 4.74 2.49
N GLU A 161 -0.66 4.68 2.20
CA GLU A 161 -1.30 5.67 1.35
C GLU A 161 -1.41 7.01 2.09
N PRO A 162 -0.96 8.13 1.50
CA PRO A 162 -1.24 9.44 2.09
C PRO A 162 -2.73 9.77 1.94
N PRO A 163 -3.34 10.52 2.87
CA PRO A 163 -4.75 10.86 2.76
C PRO A 163 -5.03 11.63 1.46
N PRO A 164 -5.95 11.18 0.60
CA PRO A 164 -6.07 11.70 -0.75
C PRO A 164 -6.49 13.17 -0.81
N LEU A 165 -7.24 13.64 0.18
CA LEU A 165 -7.73 15.03 0.28
C LEU A 165 -6.75 16.00 0.94
N MET A 166 -5.63 15.51 1.48
CA MET A 166 -4.66 16.36 2.16
C MET A 166 -3.80 17.13 1.15
N ALA A 167 -3.57 18.42 1.39
CA ALA A 167 -2.78 19.27 0.50
C ALA A 167 -1.33 18.76 0.28
N GLY A 168 -0.77 18.04 1.27
CA GLY A 168 0.53 17.39 1.14
C GLY A 168 0.59 16.31 0.06
N THR A 169 -0.54 15.65 -0.23
CA THR A 169 -0.65 14.58 -1.23
C THR A 169 -0.48 15.10 -2.65
N ALA A 170 -0.81 16.37 -2.90
CA ALA A 170 -0.57 17.00 -4.20
C ALA A 170 0.92 17.01 -4.60
N LYS A 171 1.84 17.00 -3.61
CA LYS A 171 3.29 16.95 -3.86
C LYS A 171 3.82 15.54 -4.07
N SER A 172 3.31 14.56 -3.30
CA SER A 172 3.81 13.18 -3.33
C SER A 172 3.12 12.32 -4.38
N PHE A 173 1.81 12.49 -4.57
CA PHE A 173 0.96 11.74 -5.51
C PHE A 173 -0.04 12.68 -6.21
N PRO A 174 0.42 13.52 -7.15
CA PRO A 174 -0.42 14.53 -7.80
C PRO A 174 -1.61 13.93 -8.55
N VAL A 175 -1.42 12.78 -9.20
CA VAL A 175 -2.47 12.10 -9.96
C VAL A 175 -3.62 11.65 -9.05
N LEU A 176 -3.29 11.04 -7.90
CA LEU A 176 -4.29 10.60 -6.92
C LEU A 176 -5.07 11.79 -6.34
N TYR A 177 -4.36 12.87 -5.99
CA TYR A 177 -4.97 14.08 -5.43
C TYR A 177 -6.02 14.67 -6.39
N TRP A 178 -5.64 14.91 -7.66
CA TRP A 178 -6.55 15.51 -8.63
C TRP A 178 -7.69 14.56 -9.04
N ALA A 179 -7.43 13.26 -9.17
CA ALA A 179 -8.47 12.29 -9.48
C ALA A 179 -9.57 12.30 -8.41
N VAL A 180 -9.20 12.33 -7.13
CA VAL A 180 -10.16 12.36 -6.02
C VAL A 180 -10.94 13.67 -6.01
N TRP A 181 -10.29 14.81 -6.23
CA TRP A 181 -10.98 16.10 -6.30
C TRP A 181 -11.96 16.21 -7.47
N ILE A 182 -11.59 15.69 -8.65
CA ILE A 182 -12.50 15.65 -9.81
C ILE A 182 -13.73 14.79 -9.47
N MET A 183 -13.53 13.62 -8.84
CA MET A 183 -14.65 12.79 -8.41
C MET A 183 -15.54 13.49 -7.39
N VAL A 184 -14.96 14.21 -6.43
CA VAL A 184 -15.73 14.99 -5.44
C VAL A 184 -16.53 16.10 -6.12
N VAL A 185 -15.93 16.86 -7.05
CA VAL A 185 -16.62 17.93 -7.78
C VAL A 185 -17.77 17.38 -8.61
N ILE A 186 -17.57 16.27 -9.31
CA ILE A 186 -18.64 15.61 -10.07
C ILE A 186 -19.75 15.15 -9.14
N ALA A 187 -19.41 14.48 -8.03
CA ALA A 187 -20.40 14.01 -7.05
C ALA A 187 -21.21 15.18 -6.47
N VAL A 188 -20.54 16.23 -5.98
CA VAL A 188 -21.19 17.42 -5.43
C VAL A 188 -22.03 18.12 -6.49
N GLY A 189 -21.54 18.25 -7.72
CA GLY A 189 -22.28 18.84 -8.83
C GLY A 189 -23.56 18.07 -9.17
N THR A 190 -23.48 16.73 -9.25
CA THR A 190 -24.65 15.89 -9.47
C THR A 190 -25.66 16.05 -8.33
N PHE A 191 -25.22 15.97 -7.08
CA PHE A 191 -26.12 16.14 -5.94
C PHE A 191 -26.74 17.54 -5.89
N ALA A 192 -25.97 18.60 -6.13
CA ALA A 192 -26.46 19.97 -6.12
C ALA A 192 -27.52 20.27 -7.19
N LEU A 193 -27.52 19.55 -8.31
CA LEU A 193 -28.54 19.71 -9.36
C LEU A 193 -29.74 18.80 -9.15
N PHE A 194 -29.49 17.51 -8.90
CA PHE A 194 -30.55 16.50 -8.89
C PHE A 194 -31.34 16.45 -7.58
N LEU A 195 -30.71 16.72 -6.42
CA LEU A 195 -31.45 16.75 -5.14
C LEU A 195 -32.46 17.90 -5.09
N PRO A 196 -32.11 19.16 -5.41
CA PRO A 196 -33.09 20.24 -5.43
C PRO A 196 -34.16 20.05 -6.49
N HIS A 197 -33.81 19.53 -7.67
CA HIS A 197 -34.79 19.22 -8.71
C HIS A 197 -35.85 18.21 -8.22
N THR A 198 -35.39 17.09 -7.65
CA THR A 198 -36.28 16.05 -7.11
C THR A 198 -37.08 16.59 -5.92
N GLY A 199 -36.45 17.40 -5.06
CA GLY A 199 -37.10 18.05 -3.92
C GLY A 199 -38.19 19.04 -4.32
N LEU A 200 -37.94 19.88 -5.33
CA LEU A 200 -38.95 20.81 -5.86
C LEU A 200 -40.13 20.06 -6.50
N TRP A 201 -39.85 18.97 -7.22
CA TRP A 201 -40.90 18.12 -7.78
C TRP A 201 -41.77 17.47 -6.69
N MET A 202 -41.14 16.97 -5.62
CA MET A 202 -41.83 16.42 -4.46
C MET A 202 -42.68 17.49 -3.74
N LEU A 203 -42.14 18.70 -3.53
CA LEU A 203 -42.89 19.80 -2.92
C LEU A 203 -44.11 20.18 -3.77
N ARG A 204 -43.94 20.30 -5.10
CA ARG A 204 -45.04 20.59 -6.03
C ARG A 204 -46.18 19.58 -5.87
N GLU A 205 -45.87 18.29 -5.83
CA GLU A 205 -46.89 17.23 -5.71
C GLU A 205 -47.63 17.30 -4.37
N LEU A 206 -46.92 17.55 -3.27
CA LEU A 206 -47.51 17.70 -1.94
C LEU A 206 -48.44 18.92 -1.83
N PHE A 207 -48.08 20.05 -2.46
CA PHE A 207 -48.93 21.24 -2.45
C PHE A 207 -50.13 21.13 -3.40
N SER A 208 -49.97 20.57 -4.60
CA SER A 208 -51.08 20.38 -5.55
C SER A 208 -52.12 19.35 -5.10
N SER A 209 -51.74 18.36 -4.28
CA SER A 209 -52.70 17.40 -3.74
C SER A 209 -53.59 17.97 -2.63
N LYS A 210 -53.18 19.09 -2.00
CA LYS A 210 -53.94 19.75 -0.92
C LYS A 210 -55.10 20.61 -1.45
N GLU A 211 -54.99 21.16 -2.67
CA GLU A 211 -56.08 21.92 -3.30
C GLU A 211 -57.23 21.02 -3.76
N LYS A 212 -56.96 19.77 -4.16
CA LYS A 212 -58.00 18.83 -4.62
C LYS A 212 -58.79 18.13 -3.49
N GLY A 213 -58.40 18.32 -2.23
CA GLY A 213 -59.07 17.74 -1.06
C GLY A 213 -60.00 18.71 -0.31
N GLY A 214 -60.20 19.93 -0.82
CA GLY A 214 -61.06 20.96 -0.21
C GLY A 214 -62.48 21.06 -0.79
N ASP A 215 -62.74 20.35 -1.89
CA ASP A 215 -64.05 20.30 -2.54
C ASP A 215 -64.65 18.89 -2.41
N ALA A 216 -65.05 18.52 -1.19
CA ALA A 216 -65.92 17.38 -0.90
C ALA A 216 -66.75 17.66 0.35
#